data_AF-A0A1A8P2S9-F1
#
_entry.id   AF-A0A1A8P2S9-F1
#
_cell.length_a   1.000
_cell.length_b   1.000
_cell.length_c   1.000
_cell.angle_alpha   90.00
_cell.angle_beta   90.00
_cell.angle_gamma   90.00
#
_symmetry.space_group_name_H-M   'P 1'
#
loop_
_entity.id
_entity.type
_entity.pdbx_description
1 polymer ?
#
loop_
_entity_poly.entity_id
_entity_poly.type
_entity_poly.pdbx_seq_one_letter_code
_entity_poly.pdbx_strand_id
1 'polypeptide(L)'
;ILVLRGHKEISWLAAKAMMLDANFLRSLLELDCDSITNAQVRTVKHSLKNLHTSLEEMQGISKAGAGMFKFVESIIGYCDVAREIKP
;
A
#
# COMPACT_ATOMS: atom_id res chain seq x y z
N ILE A 1 1.03 -1.72 -3.24
CA ILE A 1 0.21 -0.72 -3.96
C ILE A 1 -0.73 -1.35 -5.00
N LEU A 2 -0.24 -2.18 -5.92
CA LEU A 2 -1.10 -2.84 -6.94
C LEU A 2 -2.35 -3.50 -6.33
N VAL A 3 -2.16 -4.26 -5.24
CA VAL A 3 -3.24 -4.90 -4.49
C VAL A 3 -4.25 -3.89 -3.95
N LEU A 4 -3.80 -2.82 -3.28
CA LEU A 4 -4.68 -1.77 -2.74
C LEU A 4 -5.51 -1.09 -3.82
N ARG A 5 -4.93 -0.93 -5.02
CA ARG A 5 -5.60 -0.35 -6.20
C ARG A 5 -6.42 -1.34 -7.01
N GLY A 6 -6.50 -2.60 -6.59
CA GLY A 6 -7.34 -3.62 -7.25
C GLY A 6 -6.83 -4.07 -8.62
N HIS A 7 -5.54 -3.90 -8.92
CA HIS A 7 -4.98 -4.43 -10.16
C HIS A 7 -5.05 -5.95 -10.17
N LYS A 8 -5.48 -6.52 -11.30
CA LYS A 8 -5.56 -7.97 -11.50
C LYS A 8 -4.17 -8.61 -11.60
N GLU A 9 -3.23 -7.91 -12.20
CA GLU A 9 -1.86 -8.40 -12.37
C GLU A 9 -0.97 -7.92 -11.23
N ILE A 10 -0.46 -8.87 -10.45
CA ILE A 10 0.49 -8.63 -9.36
C ILE A 10 1.85 -9.20 -9.79
N SER A 11 2.62 -8.39 -10.52
CA SER A 11 3.95 -8.76 -11.02
C SER A 11 4.96 -7.64 -10.75
N TRP A 12 6.25 -7.98 -10.74
CA TRP A 12 7.32 -6.97 -10.68
C TRP A 12 7.23 -6.00 -11.86
N LEU A 13 6.90 -6.50 -13.06
CA LEU A 13 6.77 -5.66 -14.24
C LEU A 13 5.64 -4.63 -14.09
N ALA A 14 4.47 -5.06 -13.63
CA ALA A 14 3.35 -4.16 -13.34
C ALA A 14 3.69 -3.13 -12.24
N ALA A 15 4.42 -3.57 -11.20
CA ALA A 15 4.82 -2.69 -10.11
C ALA A 15 5.80 -1.62 -10.59
N LYS A 16 6.80 -2.02 -11.39
CA LYS A 16 7.77 -1.12 -12.01
C LYS A 16 7.08 -0.13 -12.96
N ALA A 17 6.18 -0.61 -13.82
CA ALA A 17 5.44 0.25 -14.74
C ALA A 17 4.62 1.32 -13.99
N MET A 18 3.93 0.93 -12.91
CA MET A 18 3.19 1.88 -12.07
C MET A 18 4.11 2.97 -11.48
N MET A 19 5.28 2.59 -10.96
CA MET A 19 6.20 3.55 -10.32
C MET A 19 6.88 4.50 -11.33
N LEU A 20 6.99 4.09 -12.60
CA LEU A 20 7.53 4.91 -13.69
C LEU A 20 6.48 5.84 -14.32
N ASP A 21 5.20 5.67 -13.99
CA ASP A 21 4.13 6.52 -14.52
C ASP A 21 4.28 7.95 -13.99
N ALA A 22 4.22 8.95 -14.88
CA ALA A 22 4.34 10.36 -14.52
C ALA A 22 3.27 10.82 -13.52
N ASN A 23 2.12 10.14 -13.46
CA ASN A 23 1.04 10.40 -12.54
C ASN A 23 1.10 9.54 -11.28
N PHE A 24 2.16 8.75 -11.06
CA PHE A 24 2.25 7.85 -9.92
C PHE A 24 1.93 8.55 -8.60
N LEU A 25 2.61 9.67 -8.30
CA LEU A 25 2.39 10.42 -7.05
C LEU A 25 0.98 10.98 -6.95
N ARG A 26 0.44 11.53 -8.05
CA ARG A 26 -0.94 12.01 -8.11
C ARG A 26 -1.93 10.88 -7.79
N SER A 27 -1.69 9.69 -8.35
CA SER A 27 -2.53 8.51 -8.11
C SER A 27 -2.46 7.99 -6.68
N LEU A 28 -1.40 8.29 -5.93
CA LEU A 28 -1.34 7.99 -4.49
C LEU A 28 -2.15 9.00 -3.68
N LEU A 29 -2.10 10.29 -4.04
CA LEU A 29 -2.84 11.37 -3.38
C LEU A 29 -4.35 11.26 -3.60
N GLU A 30 -4.76 10.83 -4.79
CA GLU A 30 -6.16 10.66 -5.17
C GLU A 30 -6.69 9.24 -4.87
N LEU A 31 -5.96 8.44 -4.08
CA LEU A 31 -6.38 7.08 -3.74
C LEU A 31 -7.65 7.10 -2.88
N ASP A 32 -8.74 6.57 -3.42
CA ASP A 32 -9.98 6.34 -2.68
C ASP A 32 -9.82 5.16 -1.69
N CYS A 33 -9.55 5.49 -0.44
CA CYS A 33 -9.36 4.52 0.63
C CYS A 33 -10.67 3.80 1.02
N ASP A 34 -11.82 4.40 0.75
CA ASP A 34 -13.13 3.81 1.07
C ASP A 34 -13.53 2.70 0.11
N SER A 35 -13.00 2.73 -1.11
CA SER A 35 -13.16 1.65 -2.10
C SER A 35 -12.36 0.38 -1.77
N ILE A 36 -11.43 0.42 -0.80
CA ILE A 36 -10.52 -0.69 -0.49
C ILE A 36 -11.25 -1.81 0.24
N THR A 37 -11.35 -2.96 -0.41
CA THR A 37 -12.05 -4.13 0.10
C THR A 37 -11.29 -4.83 1.23
N ASN A 38 -12.03 -5.58 2.05
CA ASN A 38 -11.46 -6.43 3.10
C ASN A 38 -10.47 -7.48 2.56
N ALA A 39 -10.73 -8.02 1.37
CA ALA A 39 -9.83 -8.99 0.73
C ALA A 39 -8.46 -8.35 0.45
N GLN A 40 -8.45 -7.15 -0.13
CA GLN A 40 -7.21 -6.42 -0.41
C GLN A 40 -6.44 -6.09 0.88
N VAL A 41 -7.14 -5.64 1.93
CA VAL A 41 -6.51 -5.37 3.23
C VAL A 41 -5.90 -6.62 3.85
N ARG A 42 -6.60 -7.76 3.81
CA ARG A 42 -6.06 -9.04 4.31
C ARG A 42 -4.80 -9.46 3.56
N THR A 43 -4.81 -9.37 2.23
CA THR A 43 -3.64 -9.69 1.40
C THR A 43 -2.45 -8.80 1.75
N VAL A 44 -2.65 -7.48 1.87
CA VAL A 44 -1.57 -6.54 2.18
C VAL A 44 -1.04 -6.75 3.59
N LYS A 45 -1.91 -6.96 4.59
CA LYS A 45 -1.47 -7.30 5.96
C LYS A 45 -0.62 -8.56 6.00
N HIS A 46 -0.98 -9.58 5.23
CA HIS A 46 -0.17 -10.79 5.12
C HIS A 46 1.20 -10.49 4.50
N SER A 47 1.26 -9.70 3.42
CA SER A 47 2.53 -9.29 2.82
C SER A 47 3.43 -8.50 3.79
N LEU A 48 2.87 -7.56 4.56
CA LEU A 48 3.62 -6.78 5.55
C LEU A 48 4.19 -7.67 6.67
N LYS A 49 3.40 -8.62 7.17
CA LYS A 49 3.88 -9.61 8.17
C LYS A 49 5.05 -10.43 7.64
N ASN A 50 4.97 -10.89 6.39
CA ASN A 50 6.03 -11.70 5.79
C ASN A 50 7.32 -10.91 5.52
N LEU A 51 7.25 -9.58 5.41
CA LEU A 51 8.41 -8.74 5.17
C LEU A 51 9.38 -8.72 6.37
N HIS A 52 8.86 -8.98 7.59
CA HIS A 52 9.65 -9.00 8.84
C HIS A 52 10.62 -7.82 8.95
N THR A 53 10.10 -6.60 8.75
CA THR A 53 10.90 -5.38 8.68
C THR A 53 10.16 -4.24 9.37
N SER A 54 10.93 -3.35 10.00
CA SER A 54 10.47 -2.09 10.57
C SER A 54 10.67 -0.92 9.62
N LEU A 55 9.97 0.19 9.89
CA LEU A 55 10.16 1.43 9.13
C LEU A 55 11.60 1.95 9.20
N GLU A 56 12.26 1.81 10.34
CA GLU A 56 13.65 2.24 10.55
C GLU A 56 14.63 1.42 9.70
N GLU A 57 14.49 0.09 9.71
CA GLU A 57 15.28 -0.81 8.86
C GLU A 57 15.06 -0.48 7.38
N MET A 58 13.81 -0.29 6.97
CA MET A 58 13.48 0.08 5.59
C MET A 58 14.08 1.45 5.22
N GLN A 59 14.13 2.41 6.14
CA GLN A 59 14.75 3.72 5.92
C GLN A 59 16.26 3.62 5.71
N GLY A 60 16.93 2.72 6.42
CA GLY A 60 18.34 2.39 6.20
C GLY A 60 18.62 1.79 4.82
N ILE A 61 17.64 1.07 4.25
CA ILE A 61 17.75 0.45 2.91
C ILE A 61 17.39 1.43 1.79
N SER A 62 16.26 2.13 1.92
CA SER A 62 15.72 3.00 0.88
C SER A 62 14.79 4.05 1.45
N LYS A 63 15.14 5.33 1.27
CA LYS A 63 14.29 6.46 1.66
C LYS A 63 12.92 6.43 0.95
N ALA A 64 12.92 6.13 -0.35
CA ALA A 64 11.68 5.99 -1.12
C ALA A 64 10.87 4.76 -0.68
N GLY A 65 11.55 3.64 -0.44
CA GLY A 65 10.95 2.42 0.09
C GLY A 65 10.26 2.64 1.44
N ALA A 66 10.91 3.37 2.35
CA ALA A 66 10.34 3.72 3.66
C ALA A 66 9.12 4.62 3.54
N GLY A 67 9.13 5.60 2.63
CA GLY A 67 7.96 6.43 2.33
C GLY A 67 6.78 5.58 1.87
N MET A 68 7.03 4.65 0.94
CA MET A 68 5.99 3.73 0.45
C MET A 68 5.52 2.73 1.52
N PHE A 69 6.42 2.24 2.37
CA PHE A 69 6.09 1.35 3.48
C PHE A 69 5.14 2.04 4.47
N LYS A 70 5.53 3.23 4.95
CA LYS A 70 4.70 4.06 5.84
C LYS A 70 3.35 4.40 5.23
N PHE A 71 3.32 4.72 3.93
CA PHE A 71 2.08 5.00 3.20
C PHE A 71 1.12 3.80 3.23
N VAL A 72 1.63 2.60 2.95
CA VAL A 72 0.82 1.37 2.99
C VAL A 72 0.32 1.08 4.41
N GLU A 73 1.17 1.19 5.44
CA GLU A 73 0.76 1.00 6.83
C GLU A 73 -0.35 1.97 7.24
N SER A 74 -0.23 3.24 6.84
CA SER A 74 -1.21 4.29 7.14
C SER A 74 -2.58 4.01 6.51
N ILE A 75 -2.61 3.52 5.26
CA ILE A 75 -3.87 3.14 4.58
C ILE A 75 -4.52 1.95 5.30
N ILE A 76 -3.73 0.95 5.68
CA ILE A 76 -4.26 -0.22 6.38
C ILE A 76 -4.82 0.18 7.75
N GLY A 77 -4.13 1.04 8.49
CA GLY A 77 -4.62 1.60 9.76
C GLY A 77 -5.90 2.40 9.58
N TYR A 78 -5.98 3.26 8.55
CA TYR A 78 -7.22 3.96 8.20
C TYR A 78 -8.36 2.99 7.92
N CYS A 79 -8.13 1.97 7.10
CA CYS A 79 -9.16 0.99 6.75
C CYS A 79 -9.67 0.19 7.94
N ASP A 80 -8.83 -0.07 8.94
CA ASP A 80 -9.24 -0.76 10.17
C ASP A 80 -10.14 0.13 11.01
N VAL A 81 -9.70 1.37 11.28
CA VAL A 81 -10.49 2.33 12.06
C VAL A 81 -11.79 2.67 11.34
N ALA A 82 -11.74 3.06 10.06
CA ALA A 82 -12.91 3.47 9.28
C ALA A 82 -14.04 2.42 9.27
N ARG A 83 -13.71 1.13 9.40
CA ARG A 83 -14.71 0.06 9.48
C ARG A 83 -15.28 -0.16 10.86
N GLU A 84 -14.55 0.17 11.92
CA GLU A 84 -15.07 0.11 13.29
C GLU A 84 -16.09 1.24 13.56
N ILE A 85 -15.90 2.40 12.92
CA ILE A 85 -16.78 3.58 13.07
C ILE A 85 -17.94 3.64 12.07
N LYS A 86 -17.86 2.96 10.92
CA LYS A 86 -18.99 2.88 9.97
C LYS A 86 -20.01 1.86 10.49
N PRO A 87 -21.26 2.27 10.82
CA PRO A 87 -22.29 1.39 11.38
C PRO A 87 -22.78 0.32 10.40
#